data_AF-A0A3C1LK70-F1
#
_entry.id   AF-A0A3C1LK70-F1
#
_cell.length_a   1.000
_cell.length_b   1.000
_cell.length_c   1.000
_cell.angle_alpha   90.00
_cell.angle_beta   90.00
_cell.angle_gamma   90.00
#
_symmetry.space_group_name_H-M   'P 1'
#
loop_
_entity.id
_entity.type
_entity.pdbx_description
1 polymer ?
#
loop_
_entity_poly.entity_id
_entity_poly.type
_entity_poly.pdbx_seq_one_letter_code
_entity_poly.pdbx_strand_id
1 'polypeptide(L)'
;ESSKLPFLLYGNSDDVKLGQWVLAVGYPLNLDVTVTAGIVSAKARAIGVNDRQSDRPIESFIQTDAAVNPGNSGGALINTNGELIGINSAIASPTGSYAGYSYAIPVNLVKKIVNDMIKYGAVQRAYIGISYPKEGLTDEQKKSAGIKDGDGVYVLEVPDGGAAKTAGIQKGDFITKINGVTVSNSPELQEQVARYKPGDKITVTYVRNGKENTVNLTLKNKAGNYEVVKKETIASKLGGELVNIDKATAQKNDIPGGVMVKKLGDGLLAKTKIQEGFIITSVNNQEVKNTEELYKILNQLTSNGSGGTVRLEGVYNGFEGTYGYPLSLTPDENGE
;
A
#
# COMPACT_ATOMS: atom_id res chain seq x y z
N GLU A 1 -16.12 4.74 -23.99
CA GLU A 1 -15.29 5.37 -25.05
C GLU A 1 -13.96 5.80 -24.44
N SER A 2 -12.82 5.22 -24.84
CA SER A 2 -11.46 5.74 -24.52
C SER A 2 -10.35 4.83 -25.11
N SER A 3 -10.40 4.52 -26.40
CA SER A 3 -9.37 3.64 -27.01
C SER A 3 -8.11 4.37 -27.48
N LYS A 4 -7.95 5.69 -27.26
CA LYS A 4 -6.84 6.49 -27.81
C LYS A 4 -6.38 7.67 -26.93
N LEU A 5 -6.28 7.49 -25.62
CA LEU A 5 -5.59 8.49 -24.80
C LEU A 5 -4.07 8.40 -25.04
N PRO A 6 -3.35 9.53 -25.17
CA PRO A 6 -1.90 9.53 -25.24
C PRO A 6 -1.31 8.97 -23.93
N PHE A 7 -0.13 8.36 -24.01
CA PHE A 7 0.57 7.78 -22.87
C PHE A 7 2.06 8.14 -22.91
N LEU A 8 2.71 8.07 -21.75
CA LEU A 8 4.16 8.14 -21.64
C LEU A 8 4.74 6.73 -21.57
N LEU A 9 5.92 6.55 -22.17
CA LEU A 9 6.69 5.34 -21.97
C LEU A 9 7.36 5.40 -20.60
N TYR A 10 7.36 4.26 -19.93
CA TYR A 10 8.16 4.14 -18.72
C TYR A 10 9.64 3.98 -19.07
N GLY A 11 10.49 4.78 -18.44
CA GLY A 11 11.93 4.54 -18.40
C GLY A 11 12.31 3.54 -17.32
N ASN A 12 13.56 3.61 -16.86
CA ASN A 12 14.08 2.81 -15.76
C ASN A 12 14.74 3.71 -14.71
N SER A 13 14.21 3.73 -13.49
CA SER A 13 14.75 4.57 -12.40
C SER A 13 16.10 4.07 -11.86
N ASP A 14 16.49 2.83 -12.14
CA ASP A 14 17.82 2.32 -11.76
C ASP A 14 18.92 2.96 -12.61
N ASP A 15 18.64 3.21 -13.88
CA ASP A 15 19.59 3.79 -14.85
C ASP A 15 19.79 5.30 -14.66
N VAL A 16 18.96 5.92 -13.82
CA VAL A 16 19.05 7.35 -13.50
C VAL A 16 20.37 7.65 -12.79
N LYS A 17 21.08 8.68 -13.26
CA LYS A 17 22.39 9.11 -12.74
C LYS A 17 22.31 10.48 -12.07
N LEU A 18 23.17 10.72 -11.08
CA LEU A 18 23.36 12.05 -10.51
C LEU A 18 23.85 13.01 -11.61
N GLY A 19 23.35 14.25 -11.59
CA GLY A 19 23.65 15.28 -12.61
C GLY A 19 22.90 15.09 -13.93
N GLN A 20 22.10 14.04 -14.08
CA GLN A 20 21.29 13.84 -15.29
C GLN A 20 20.19 14.89 -15.40
N TRP A 21 20.06 15.51 -16.57
CA TRP A 21 18.97 16.44 -16.89
C TRP A 21 17.60 15.76 -16.84
N VAL A 22 16.64 16.45 -16.25
CA VAL A 22 15.26 16.03 -16.09
C VAL A 22 14.30 17.19 -16.30
N LEU A 23 13.07 16.85 -16.69
CA LEU A 23 11.95 17.79 -16.72
C LEU A 23 10.88 17.33 -15.75
N ALA A 24 10.38 18.25 -14.92
CA ALA A 24 9.20 18.04 -14.10
C ALA A 24 7.99 18.70 -14.77
N VAL A 25 6.90 17.94 -14.91
CA VAL A 25 5.67 18.36 -15.58
C VAL A 25 4.51 18.24 -14.60
N GLY A 26 3.66 19.27 -14.51
CA GLY A 26 2.50 19.28 -13.62
C GLY A 26 1.58 20.46 -13.84
N TYR A 27 0.62 20.66 -12.93
CA TYR A 27 -0.39 21.72 -13.00
C TYR A 27 -0.35 22.57 -11.71
N PRO A 28 0.69 23.38 -11.51
CA PRO A 28 0.90 24.10 -10.26
C PRO A 28 -0.08 25.27 -10.12
N LEU A 29 -0.56 25.54 -8.90
CA LEU A 29 -1.32 26.76 -8.54
C LEU A 29 -2.58 27.05 -9.41
N ASN A 30 -3.22 26.02 -9.97
CA ASN A 30 -4.32 26.13 -10.93
C ASN A 30 -3.97 26.87 -12.26
N LEU A 31 -2.68 27.06 -12.55
CA LEU A 31 -2.18 27.54 -13.84
C LEU A 31 -2.19 26.41 -14.87
N ASP A 32 -2.09 26.74 -16.16
CA ASP A 32 -1.88 25.76 -17.23
C ASP A 32 -0.68 24.84 -16.99
N VAL A 33 -0.65 23.72 -17.74
CA VAL A 33 0.44 22.71 -17.67
C VAL A 33 1.80 23.40 -17.71
N THR A 34 2.59 23.20 -16.65
CA THR A 34 3.90 23.83 -16.47
C THR A 34 4.99 22.77 -16.55
N VAL A 35 6.07 23.11 -17.26
CA VAL A 35 7.28 22.29 -17.37
C VAL A 35 8.44 23.06 -16.75
N THR A 36 9.18 22.42 -15.84
CA THR A 36 10.40 22.97 -15.25
C THR A 36 11.57 22.02 -15.49
N ALA A 37 12.76 22.57 -15.68
CA ALA A 37 13.97 21.79 -15.90
C ALA A 37 14.85 21.78 -14.66
N GLY A 38 15.60 20.71 -14.49
CA GLY A 38 16.62 20.57 -13.46
C GLY A 38 17.49 19.35 -13.73
N ILE A 39 18.21 18.92 -12.71
CA ILE A 39 19.03 17.72 -12.70
C ILE A 39 18.61 16.79 -11.56
N VAL A 40 19.03 15.55 -11.63
CA VAL A 40 18.96 14.62 -10.50
C VAL A 40 20.06 14.99 -9.51
N SER A 41 19.68 15.50 -8.34
CA SER A 41 20.60 15.97 -7.30
C SER A 41 21.01 14.83 -6.36
N ALA A 42 20.12 13.86 -6.11
CA ALA A 42 20.39 12.69 -5.28
C ALA A 42 19.42 11.55 -5.60
N LYS A 43 19.73 10.34 -5.13
CA LYS A 43 18.83 9.18 -5.18
C LYS A 43 18.63 8.65 -3.76
N ALA A 44 17.57 7.85 -3.60
CA ALA A 44 17.25 7.13 -2.38
C ALA A 44 17.18 7.99 -1.12
N ARG A 45 16.50 9.14 -1.23
CA ARG A 45 16.26 10.00 -0.06
C ARG A 45 15.04 9.49 0.72
N ALA A 46 15.22 9.33 2.02
CA ALA A 46 14.14 9.35 3.00
C ALA A 46 14.09 10.75 3.63
N ILE A 47 12.89 11.33 3.71
CA ILE A 47 12.66 12.69 4.20
C ILE A 47 11.68 12.74 5.39
N GLY A 48 11.19 11.58 5.83
CA GLY A 48 10.35 11.41 7.01
C GLY A 48 8.93 11.95 6.83
N VAL A 49 8.48 12.19 5.60
CA VAL A 49 7.16 12.79 5.35
C VAL A 49 6.01 11.84 5.68
N ASN A 50 6.27 10.53 5.65
CA ASN A 50 5.27 9.49 5.91
C ASN A 50 5.44 8.80 7.28
N ASP A 51 6.37 9.25 8.13
CA ASP A 51 6.68 8.60 9.42
C ASP A 51 5.49 8.55 10.39
N ARG A 52 4.56 9.51 10.26
CA ARG A 52 3.33 9.56 11.08
C ARG A 52 2.20 8.69 10.54
N GLN A 53 2.29 8.24 9.30
CA GLN A 53 1.20 7.57 8.58
C GLN A 53 1.43 6.05 8.48
N SER A 54 2.65 5.59 8.72
CA SER A 54 3.00 4.18 8.66
C SER A 54 4.15 3.88 9.60
N ASP A 55 4.10 2.74 10.29
CA ASP A 55 5.25 2.26 11.09
C ASP A 55 6.48 1.96 10.23
N ARG A 56 6.28 1.77 8.92
CA ARG A 56 7.34 1.41 7.96
C ARG A 56 7.03 2.09 6.62
N PRO A 57 7.20 3.40 6.46
CA PRO A 57 7.01 4.02 5.14
C PRO A 57 8.09 3.51 4.16
N ILE A 58 7.79 3.53 2.87
CA ILE A 58 8.78 3.29 1.82
C ILE A 58 9.15 4.66 1.28
N GLU A 59 10.31 5.16 1.69
CA GLU A 59 10.82 6.44 1.21
C GLU A 59 12.18 6.24 0.59
N SER A 60 12.24 6.37 -0.74
CA SER A 60 13.48 6.31 -1.51
C SER A 60 13.30 7.17 -2.75
N PHE A 61 13.22 8.48 -2.50
CA PHE A 61 12.92 9.45 -3.54
C PHE A 61 14.13 9.72 -4.44
N ILE A 62 13.83 9.99 -5.71
CA ILE A 62 14.73 10.72 -6.60
C ILE A 62 14.62 12.20 -6.22
N GLN A 63 15.75 12.82 -5.87
CA GLN A 63 15.82 14.24 -5.57
C GLN A 63 16.19 15.02 -6.83
N THR A 64 15.52 16.14 -7.08
CA THR A 64 15.84 17.07 -8.17
C THR A 64 15.72 18.52 -7.72
N ASP A 65 16.46 19.40 -8.40
CA ASP A 65 16.34 20.86 -8.32
C ASP A 65 15.43 21.43 -9.43
N ALA A 66 14.72 20.58 -10.16
CA ALA A 66 13.60 21.05 -10.97
C ALA A 66 12.53 21.66 -10.05
N ALA A 67 12.03 22.83 -10.41
CA ALA A 67 11.05 23.54 -9.60
C ALA A 67 9.72 22.79 -9.54
N VAL A 68 9.38 22.30 -8.34
CA VAL A 68 8.13 21.61 -8.03
C VAL A 68 7.40 22.42 -6.96
N ASN A 69 6.13 22.74 -7.18
CA ASN A 69 5.27 23.45 -6.23
C ASN A 69 3.95 22.68 -6.04
N PRO A 70 3.13 23.01 -5.02
CA PRO A 70 1.78 22.45 -4.90
C PRO A 70 1.00 22.53 -6.22
N GLY A 71 0.42 21.40 -6.62
CA GLY A 71 -0.22 21.18 -7.94
C GLY A 71 0.65 20.40 -8.95
N ASN A 72 1.96 20.29 -8.73
CA ASN A 72 2.79 19.34 -9.49
C ASN A 72 2.75 17.91 -8.93
N SER A 73 2.25 17.72 -7.70
CA SER A 73 2.11 16.39 -7.09
C SER A 73 1.24 15.46 -7.95
N GLY A 74 1.73 14.25 -8.21
CA GLY A 74 1.14 13.31 -9.17
C GLY A 74 1.61 13.50 -10.62
N GLY A 75 2.29 14.61 -10.92
CA GLY A 75 2.87 14.91 -12.23
C GLY A 75 4.15 14.10 -12.53
N ALA A 76 4.60 14.18 -13.76
CA ALA A 76 5.72 13.38 -14.27
C ALA A 76 7.09 14.03 -13.99
N LEU A 77 8.07 13.19 -13.63
CA LEU A 77 9.49 13.50 -13.79
C LEU A 77 10.02 12.65 -14.94
N ILE A 78 10.48 13.29 -16.01
CA ILE A 78 10.93 12.62 -17.24
C ILE A 78 12.41 12.89 -17.52
N ASN A 79 13.07 11.95 -18.19
CA ASN A 79 14.42 12.15 -18.72
C ASN A 79 14.38 12.91 -20.06
N THR A 80 15.55 13.19 -20.64
CA THR A 80 15.68 13.90 -21.92
C THR A 80 15.13 13.15 -23.13
N ASN A 81 14.82 11.85 -23.00
CA ASN A 81 14.17 11.05 -24.04
C ASN A 81 12.64 11.10 -23.93
N GLY A 82 12.09 11.81 -22.96
CA GLY A 82 10.65 11.84 -22.70
C GLY A 82 10.12 10.63 -21.94
N GLU A 83 10.99 9.79 -21.38
CA GLU A 83 10.58 8.60 -20.64
C GLU A 83 10.34 8.95 -19.17
N LEU A 84 9.27 8.41 -18.59
CA LEU A 84 8.93 8.59 -17.19
C LEU A 84 9.96 7.89 -16.29
N ILE A 85 10.61 8.66 -15.42
CA ILE A 85 11.59 8.14 -14.44
C ILE A 85 11.12 8.27 -12.98
N GLY A 86 10.12 9.12 -12.73
CA GLY A 86 9.47 9.20 -11.42
C GLY A 86 8.17 10.02 -11.43
N ILE A 87 7.48 10.02 -10.29
CA ILE A 87 6.26 10.80 -10.06
C ILE A 87 6.52 11.85 -8.98
N ASN A 88 6.36 13.12 -9.33
CA ASN A 88 6.55 14.24 -8.41
C ASN A 88 5.60 14.09 -7.21
N SER A 89 6.14 14.14 -6.00
CA SER A 89 5.36 13.77 -4.81
C SER A 89 5.48 14.79 -3.68
N ALA A 90 6.69 15.29 -3.41
CA ALA A 90 6.94 16.16 -2.27
C ALA A 90 8.02 17.19 -2.56
N ILE A 91 8.11 18.18 -1.68
CA ILE A 91 9.22 19.13 -1.57
C ILE A 91 9.68 19.21 -0.12
N ALA A 92 10.97 19.49 0.09
CA ALA A 92 11.46 19.91 1.40
C ALA A 92 11.52 21.44 1.41
N SER A 93 10.66 22.06 2.22
CA SER A 93 10.55 23.51 2.27
C SER A 93 10.21 24.00 3.67
N PRO A 94 10.91 25.02 4.20
CA PRO A 94 10.50 25.71 5.42
C PRO A 94 9.21 26.52 5.25
N THR A 95 8.89 26.97 4.03
CA THR A 95 7.80 27.91 3.75
C THR A 95 6.61 27.28 3.02
N GLY A 96 6.72 26.02 2.61
CA GLY A 96 5.73 25.34 1.77
C GLY A 96 5.87 25.64 0.27
N SER A 97 6.83 26.48 -0.13
CA SER A 97 7.16 26.78 -1.53
C SER A 97 8.49 26.15 -1.94
N TYR A 98 8.71 25.93 -3.24
CA TYR A 98 9.98 25.41 -3.77
C TYR A 98 11.21 26.14 -3.18
N ALA A 99 12.18 25.37 -2.70
CA ALA A 99 13.39 25.88 -2.06
C ALA A 99 14.67 25.16 -2.53
N GLY A 100 14.66 24.52 -3.71
CA GLY A 100 15.81 23.76 -4.23
C GLY A 100 15.70 22.23 -4.10
N TYR A 101 14.68 21.73 -3.41
CA TYR A 101 14.59 20.32 -3.00
C TYR A 101 13.24 19.72 -3.35
N SER A 102 13.18 19.05 -4.49
CA SER A 102 11.99 18.35 -4.98
C SER A 102 12.22 16.83 -4.97
N TYR A 103 11.17 16.06 -4.72
CA TYR A 103 11.23 14.62 -4.55
C TYR A 103 10.19 13.89 -5.39
N ALA A 104 10.67 12.89 -6.14
CA ALA A 104 9.84 12.04 -6.98
C ALA A 104 9.96 10.56 -6.60
N ILE A 105 8.83 9.84 -6.62
CA ILE A 105 8.79 8.39 -6.40
C ILE A 105 9.38 7.70 -7.65
N PRO A 106 10.34 6.77 -7.52
CA PRO A 106 10.94 6.06 -8.64
C PRO A 106 9.92 5.30 -9.51
N VAL A 107 10.06 5.38 -10.83
CA VAL A 107 9.10 4.76 -11.76
C VAL A 107 9.01 3.25 -11.63
N ASN A 108 10.09 2.55 -11.25
CA ASN A 108 10.04 1.10 -11.07
C ASN A 108 9.11 0.68 -9.92
N LEU A 109 9.10 1.44 -8.83
CA LEU A 109 8.13 1.26 -7.74
C LEU A 109 6.71 1.59 -8.21
N VAL A 110 6.52 2.67 -8.97
CA VAL A 110 5.22 3.05 -9.53
C VAL A 110 4.64 1.95 -10.43
N LYS A 111 5.43 1.42 -11.36
CA LYS A 111 5.01 0.29 -12.23
C LYS A 111 4.47 -0.87 -11.41
N LYS A 112 5.20 -1.25 -10.36
CA LYS A 112 4.82 -2.35 -9.49
C LYS A 112 3.49 -2.06 -8.77
N ILE A 113 3.35 -0.87 -8.18
CA ILE A 113 2.13 -0.47 -7.46
C ILE A 113 0.93 -0.45 -8.41
N VAL A 114 1.06 0.12 -9.60
CA VAL A 114 -0.01 0.16 -10.61
C VAL A 114 -0.42 -1.26 -11.01
N ASN A 115 0.55 -2.14 -11.30
CA ASN A 115 0.26 -3.52 -11.64
C ASN A 115 -0.44 -4.29 -10.51
N ASP A 116 -0.03 -4.07 -9.25
CA ASP A 116 -0.70 -4.66 -8.10
C ASP A 116 -2.15 -4.18 -7.97
N MET A 117 -2.39 -2.88 -8.15
CA MET A 117 -3.73 -2.29 -8.08
C MET A 117 -4.64 -2.82 -9.19
N ILE A 118 -4.13 -2.95 -10.42
CA ILE A 118 -4.90 -3.50 -11.55
C ILE A 118 -5.24 -4.97 -11.30
N LYS A 119 -4.28 -5.76 -10.81
CA LYS A 119 -4.43 -7.22 -10.71
C LYS A 119 -5.14 -7.68 -9.45
N TYR A 120 -4.89 -7.03 -8.32
CA TYR A 120 -5.33 -7.48 -6.99
C TYR A 120 -6.25 -6.47 -6.29
N GLY A 121 -6.38 -5.25 -6.83
CA GLY A 121 -7.11 -4.16 -6.19
C GLY A 121 -6.44 -3.60 -4.93
N ALA A 122 -5.25 -4.09 -4.58
CA ALA A 122 -4.49 -3.71 -3.39
C ALA A 122 -3.00 -3.89 -3.64
N VAL A 123 -2.17 -3.07 -2.96
CA VAL A 123 -0.70 -3.15 -3.05
C VAL A 123 -0.20 -4.38 -2.32
N GLN A 124 0.66 -5.17 -2.97
CA GLN A 124 1.18 -6.42 -2.44
C GLN A 124 2.52 -6.20 -1.75
N ARG A 125 2.50 -5.84 -0.47
CA ARG A 125 3.74 -5.50 0.23
C ARG A 125 4.49 -6.74 0.75
N ALA A 126 5.73 -6.87 0.30
CA ALA A 126 6.66 -7.92 0.70
C ALA A 126 7.69 -7.43 1.75
N TYR A 127 8.21 -8.37 2.53
CA TYR A 127 9.21 -8.14 3.55
C TYR A 127 10.28 -9.23 3.52
N ILE A 128 11.53 -8.79 3.67
CA ILE A 128 12.69 -9.67 3.91
C ILE A 128 12.69 -10.19 5.36
N GLY A 129 12.16 -9.42 6.31
CA GLY A 129 12.11 -9.79 7.72
C GLY A 129 13.44 -9.57 8.45
N ILE A 130 13.92 -8.33 8.44
CA ILE A 130 15.06 -7.86 9.24
C ILE A 130 14.72 -6.51 9.87
N SER A 131 15.46 -6.14 10.92
CA SER A 131 15.56 -4.77 11.42
C SER A 131 16.94 -4.22 11.07
N TYR A 132 17.04 -2.92 10.82
CA TYR A 132 18.29 -2.21 10.55
C TYR A 132 18.32 -0.88 11.33
N PRO A 133 19.50 -0.29 11.55
CA PRO A 133 19.63 0.97 12.25
C PRO A 133 18.93 2.13 11.53
N LYS A 134 18.54 3.16 12.27
CA LYS A 134 18.12 4.43 11.65
C LYS A 134 19.32 5.07 10.93
N GLU A 135 19.03 5.76 9.83
CA GLU A 135 20.03 6.56 9.13
C GLU A 135 20.51 7.73 10.02
N GLY A 136 21.75 8.17 9.81
CA GLY A 136 22.30 9.36 10.49
C GLY A 136 22.77 9.16 11.94
N LEU A 137 22.96 7.91 12.40
CA LEU A 137 23.58 7.65 13.70
C LEU A 137 25.03 8.13 13.75
N THR A 138 25.43 8.77 14.85
CA THR A 138 26.83 9.12 15.11
C THR A 138 27.65 7.85 15.37
N ASP A 139 28.98 7.94 15.19
CA ASP A 139 29.87 6.79 15.46
C ASP A 139 29.80 6.32 16.91
N GLU A 140 29.59 7.24 17.86
CA GLU A 140 29.36 6.92 19.27
C GLU A 140 28.06 6.15 19.50
N GLN A 141 26.97 6.54 18.82
CA GLN A 141 25.69 5.83 18.88
C GLN A 141 25.81 4.43 18.26
N LYS A 142 26.47 4.30 17.10
CA LYS A 142 26.73 3.00 16.47
C LYS A 142 27.51 2.08 17.39
N LYS A 143 28.62 2.58 17.96
CA LYS A 143 29.48 1.82 18.87
C LYS A 143 28.72 1.36 20.12
N SER A 144 27.91 2.24 20.71
CA SER A 144 27.10 1.93 21.88
C SER A 144 26.01 0.88 21.59
N ALA A 145 25.46 0.88 20.37
CA ALA A 145 24.48 -0.10 19.92
C ALA A 145 25.10 -1.40 19.38
N GLY A 146 26.43 -1.52 19.36
CA GLY A 146 27.14 -2.67 18.79
C GLY A 146 26.98 -2.81 17.27
N ILE A 147 26.73 -1.70 16.58
CA ILE A 147 26.68 -1.62 15.12
C ILE A 147 28.10 -1.46 14.61
N LYS A 148 28.50 -2.33 13.70
CA LYS A 148 29.82 -2.28 13.06
C LYS A 148 29.75 -1.37 11.82
N ASP A 149 30.89 -0.82 11.42
CA ASP A 149 31.01 -0.18 10.11
C ASP A 149 31.26 -1.22 9.03
N GLY A 150 30.75 -0.94 7.83
CA GLY A 150 30.82 -1.80 6.66
C GLY A 150 29.94 -1.27 5.55
N ASP A 151 30.15 -1.79 4.34
CA ASP A 151 29.38 -1.39 3.16
C ASP A 151 27.99 -2.03 3.17
N GLY A 152 26.96 -1.26 2.81
CA GLY A 152 25.58 -1.73 2.72
C GLY A 152 24.79 -1.58 4.02
N VAL A 153 23.70 -2.33 4.13
CA VAL A 153 22.73 -2.19 5.22
C VAL A 153 23.01 -3.20 6.33
N TYR A 154 23.36 -2.71 7.51
CA TYR A 154 23.60 -3.54 8.69
C TYR A 154 22.32 -4.22 9.20
N VAL A 155 22.39 -5.54 9.41
CA VAL A 155 21.31 -6.34 9.99
C VAL A 155 21.38 -6.27 11.51
N LEU A 156 20.46 -5.54 12.13
CA LEU A 156 20.38 -5.38 13.58
C LEU A 156 19.72 -6.59 14.23
N GLU A 157 18.61 -7.05 13.65
CA GLU A 157 17.84 -8.21 14.13
C GLU A 157 17.21 -8.97 12.97
N VAL A 158 16.98 -10.26 13.18
CA VAL A 158 16.33 -11.15 12.23
C VAL A 158 15.21 -11.90 12.96
N PRO A 159 13.96 -11.40 12.90
CA PRO A 159 12.82 -12.02 13.56
C PRO A 159 12.64 -13.49 13.16
N ASP A 160 12.25 -14.32 14.13
CA ASP A 160 11.94 -15.72 13.88
C ASP A 160 10.73 -15.84 12.93
N GLY A 161 10.74 -16.87 12.08
CA GLY A 161 9.74 -17.05 11.03
C GLY A 161 9.87 -16.09 9.83
N GLY A 162 10.79 -15.11 9.87
CA GLY A 162 11.07 -14.21 8.75
C GLY A 162 11.74 -14.90 7.54
N ALA A 163 11.66 -14.27 6.37
CA ALA A 163 12.27 -14.81 5.15
C ALA A 163 13.80 -14.83 5.24
N ALA A 164 14.40 -13.78 5.79
CA ALA A 164 15.83 -13.67 6.09
C ALA A 164 16.31 -14.77 7.04
N LYS A 165 15.57 -15.02 8.12
CA LYS A 165 15.88 -16.09 9.09
C LYS A 165 15.96 -17.45 8.40
N THR A 166 14.94 -17.75 7.59
CA THR A 166 14.83 -19.01 6.84
C THR A 166 15.99 -19.18 5.85
N ALA A 167 16.47 -18.09 5.26
CA ALA A 167 17.59 -18.09 4.33
C ALA A 167 18.97 -18.04 5.00
N GLY A 168 19.03 -18.02 6.34
CA GLY A 168 20.29 -18.03 7.09
C GLY A 168 20.98 -16.67 7.23
N ILE A 169 20.30 -15.56 6.94
CA ILE A 169 20.77 -14.21 7.29
C ILE A 169 20.73 -14.05 8.81
N GLN A 170 21.72 -13.36 9.36
CA GLN A 170 21.95 -13.23 10.80
C GLN A 170 22.23 -11.78 11.19
N LYS A 171 22.06 -11.48 12.48
CA LYS A 171 22.52 -10.21 13.07
C LYS A 171 24.02 -10.04 12.78
N GLY A 172 24.40 -8.82 12.38
CA GLY A 172 25.78 -8.48 12.06
C GLY A 172 26.17 -8.66 10.59
N ASP A 173 25.28 -9.20 9.75
CA ASP A 173 25.46 -9.20 8.31
C ASP A 173 25.29 -7.79 7.74
N PHE A 174 25.95 -7.51 6.62
CA PHE A 174 25.71 -6.32 5.81
C PHE A 174 25.11 -6.71 4.47
N ILE A 175 23.88 -6.31 4.19
CA ILE A 175 23.25 -6.57 2.89
C ILE A 175 23.76 -5.53 1.89
N THR A 176 24.35 -6.00 0.81
CA THR A 176 25.02 -5.15 -0.20
C THR A 176 24.32 -5.16 -1.55
N LYS A 177 23.57 -6.22 -1.89
CA LYS A 177 22.80 -6.29 -3.14
C LYS A 177 21.48 -7.03 -3.01
N ILE A 178 20.49 -6.59 -3.78
CA ILE A 178 19.22 -7.29 -4.02
C ILE A 178 19.11 -7.56 -5.53
N ASN A 179 19.00 -8.84 -5.93
CA ASN A 179 18.97 -9.26 -7.33
C ASN A 179 20.10 -8.64 -8.18
N GLY A 180 21.29 -8.52 -7.60
CA GLY A 180 22.46 -7.92 -8.25
C GLY A 180 22.51 -6.38 -8.23
N VAL A 181 21.44 -5.70 -7.83
CA VAL A 181 21.41 -4.24 -7.67
C VAL A 181 22.02 -3.85 -6.33
N THR A 182 23.03 -3.00 -6.33
CA THR A 182 23.68 -2.49 -5.12
C THR A 182 22.69 -1.73 -4.24
N VAL A 183 22.75 -2.00 -2.94
CA VAL A 183 22.02 -1.27 -1.90
C VAL A 183 23.02 -0.82 -0.85
N SER A 184 23.12 0.50 -0.68
CA SER A 184 24.14 1.14 0.16
C SER A 184 23.56 1.71 1.45
N ASN A 185 22.24 1.89 1.51
CA ASN A 185 21.51 2.46 2.64
C ASN A 185 20.12 1.82 2.77
N SER A 186 19.47 2.04 3.90
CA SER A 186 18.17 1.42 4.17
C SER A 186 17.02 1.86 3.24
N PRO A 187 16.92 3.14 2.78
CA PRO A 187 16.00 3.53 1.72
C PRO A 187 16.12 2.70 0.44
N GLU A 188 17.35 2.50 -0.07
CA GLU A 188 17.60 1.69 -1.27
C GLU A 188 17.14 0.25 -1.07
N LEU A 189 17.48 -0.35 0.07
CA LEU A 189 17.06 -1.71 0.39
C LEU A 189 15.53 -1.83 0.43
N GLN A 190 14.85 -0.91 1.12
CA GLN A 190 13.39 -0.91 1.22
C GLN A 190 12.73 -0.79 -0.15
N GLU A 191 13.20 0.12 -0.99
CA GLU A 191 12.64 0.37 -2.31
C GLU A 191 12.84 -0.81 -3.25
N GLN A 192 14.04 -1.41 -3.26
CA GLN A 192 14.31 -2.61 -4.04
C GLN A 192 13.39 -3.77 -3.62
N VAL A 193 13.22 -4.01 -2.32
CA VAL A 193 12.30 -5.06 -1.83
C VAL A 193 10.84 -4.74 -2.13
N ALA A 194 10.45 -3.46 -2.09
CA ALA A 194 9.07 -3.02 -2.35
C ALA A 194 8.58 -3.25 -3.79
N ARG A 195 9.50 -3.48 -4.73
CA ARG A 195 9.22 -3.86 -6.12
C ARG A 195 8.76 -5.31 -6.29
N TYR A 196 8.70 -6.08 -5.21
CA TYR A 196 8.27 -7.47 -5.22
C TYR A 196 7.02 -7.67 -4.37
N LYS A 197 6.37 -8.83 -4.54
CA LYS A 197 5.18 -9.24 -3.78
C LYS A 197 5.48 -10.48 -2.91
N PRO A 198 4.64 -10.78 -1.91
CA PRO A 198 4.74 -12.01 -1.15
C PRO A 198 4.79 -13.23 -2.08
N GLY A 199 5.66 -14.19 -1.77
CA GLY A 199 5.91 -15.38 -2.58
C GLY A 199 6.97 -15.21 -3.68
N ASP A 200 7.37 -13.97 -4.01
CA ASP A 200 8.48 -13.78 -4.95
C ASP A 200 9.81 -14.24 -4.34
N LYS A 201 10.67 -14.83 -5.17
CA LYS A 201 12.04 -15.21 -4.81
C LYS A 201 12.99 -14.10 -5.21
N ILE A 202 13.87 -13.71 -4.29
CA ILE A 202 14.95 -12.76 -4.55
C ILE A 202 16.28 -13.35 -4.10
N THR A 203 17.34 -12.90 -4.76
CA THR A 203 18.73 -13.15 -4.40
C THR A 203 19.24 -11.99 -3.56
N VAL A 204 19.85 -12.29 -2.42
CA VAL A 204 20.44 -11.31 -1.51
C VAL A 204 21.92 -11.61 -1.36
N THR A 205 22.74 -10.62 -1.71
CA THR A 205 24.19 -10.64 -1.45
C THR A 205 24.46 -9.88 -0.16
N TYR A 206 25.25 -10.49 0.71
CA TYR A 206 25.62 -9.91 2.00
C TYR A 206 27.06 -10.24 2.39
N VAL A 207 27.64 -9.41 3.25
CA VAL A 207 28.97 -9.62 3.81
C VAL A 207 28.83 -10.11 5.25
N ARG A 208 29.51 -11.22 5.57
CA ARG A 208 29.64 -11.76 6.93
C ARG A 208 31.11 -12.05 7.21
N ASN A 209 31.65 -11.46 8.28
CA ASN A 209 33.06 -11.62 8.67
C ASN A 209 34.04 -11.33 7.51
N GLY A 210 33.76 -10.28 6.73
CA GLY A 210 34.58 -9.86 5.59
C GLY A 210 34.45 -10.73 4.33
N LYS A 211 33.58 -11.74 4.32
CA LYS A 211 33.34 -12.60 3.14
C LYS A 211 31.99 -12.28 2.52
N GLU A 212 31.97 -12.14 1.20
CA GLU A 212 30.73 -12.04 0.43
C GLU A 212 30.03 -13.40 0.38
N ASN A 213 28.73 -13.40 0.64
CA ASN A 213 27.84 -14.55 0.59
C ASN A 213 26.61 -14.17 -0.22
N THR A 214 25.94 -15.17 -0.80
CA THR A 214 24.71 -14.95 -1.55
C THR A 214 23.69 -16.04 -1.18
N VAL A 215 22.46 -15.64 -0.91
CA VAL A 215 21.35 -16.53 -0.56
C VAL A 215 20.11 -16.17 -1.37
N ASN A 216 19.28 -17.18 -1.64
CA ASN A 216 17.95 -16.95 -2.19
C ASN A 216 16.92 -17.02 -1.06
N LEU A 217 16.03 -16.04 -1.00
CA LEU A 217 14.94 -16.01 -0.02
C LEU A 217 13.61 -15.73 -0.70
N THR A 218 12.55 -16.34 -0.17
CA THR A 218 11.18 -16.13 -0.64
C THR A 218 10.51 -15.11 0.27
N LEU A 219 10.09 -13.99 -0.29
CA LEU A 219 9.53 -12.87 0.45
C LEU A 219 8.18 -13.22 1.07
N LYS A 220 7.92 -12.66 2.26
CA LYS A 220 6.68 -12.86 3.02
C LYS A 220 5.91 -11.56 3.18
N ASN A 221 4.62 -11.62 3.47
CA ASN A 221 3.85 -10.45 3.88
C ASN A 221 4.07 -10.13 5.37
N LYS A 222 3.37 -9.10 5.89
CA LYS A 222 3.49 -8.66 7.30
C LYS A 222 3.11 -9.77 8.29
N ALA A 223 2.22 -10.70 7.90
CA ALA A 223 1.80 -11.85 8.71
C ALA A 223 2.77 -13.05 8.65
N GLY A 224 3.87 -12.94 7.90
CA GLY A 224 4.89 -14.00 7.83
C GLY A 224 4.52 -15.17 6.91
N ASN A 225 3.52 -15.00 6.04
CA ASN A 225 3.12 -16.00 5.05
C ASN A 225 3.29 -15.46 3.60
N TYR A 226 2.95 -16.27 2.60
CA TYR A 226 3.16 -15.96 1.18
C TYR A 226 1.89 -15.46 0.47
N GLU A 227 0.81 -15.26 1.22
CA GLU A 227 -0.48 -14.91 0.62
C GLU A 227 -0.48 -13.47 0.12
N VAL A 228 -1.11 -13.29 -1.03
CA VAL A 228 -1.42 -11.97 -1.58
C VAL A 228 -2.46 -11.30 -0.70
N VAL A 229 -2.24 -10.01 -0.41
CA VAL A 229 -3.20 -9.16 0.26
C VAL A 229 -4.35 -8.91 -0.71
N LYS A 230 -5.50 -9.52 -0.48
CA LYS A 230 -6.70 -9.19 -1.26
C LYS A 230 -7.24 -7.86 -0.78
N LYS A 231 -7.72 -7.01 -1.69
CA LYS A 231 -8.51 -5.84 -1.33
C LYS A 231 -9.64 -6.29 -0.43
N GLU A 232 -9.71 -5.77 0.79
CA GLU A 232 -10.90 -5.96 1.63
C GLU A 232 -12.10 -5.36 0.88
N THR A 233 -13.03 -6.22 0.52
CA THR A 233 -14.30 -5.81 -0.07
C THR A 233 -15.30 -5.62 1.05
N ILE A 234 -16.36 -4.84 0.81
CA ILE A 234 -17.45 -4.75 1.78
C ILE A 234 -18.04 -6.14 2.08
N ALA A 235 -18.07 -7.04 1.09
CA ALA A 235 -18.48 -8.43 1.27
C ALA A 235 -17.59 -9.17 2.27
N SER A 236 -16.26 -9.08 2.14
CA SER A 236 -15.33 -9.73 3.08
C SER A 236 -15.37 -9.08 4.47
N LYS A 237 -15.60 -7.76 4.55
CA LYS A 237 -15.76 -7.05 5.83
C LYS A 237 -17.02 -7.46 6.58
N LEU A 238 -18.15 -7.59 5.90
CA LEU A 238 -19.39 -8.06 6.52
C LEU A 238 -19.21 -9.44 7.15
N GLY A 239 -18.48 -10.34 6.47
CA GLY A 239 -18.20 -11.70 6.91
C GLY A 239 -19.42 -12.61 6.84
N GLY A 240 -19.17 -13.90 6.58
CA GLY A 240 -20.23 -14.91 6.41
C GLY A 240 -20.65 -15.14 4.96
N GLU A 241 -21.67 -15.98 4.78
CA GLU A 241 -22.25 -16.33 3.49
C GLU A 241 -23.55 -15.55 3.29
N LEU A 242 -23.55 -14.59 2.37
CA LEU A 242 -24.72 -13.79 1.99
C LEU A 242 -25.24 -14.24 0.63
N VAL A 243 -26.54 -14.50 0.53
CA VAL A 243 -27.16 -15.03 -0.69
C VAL A 243 -28.43 -14.26 -1.03
N ASN A 244 -28.69 -14.07 -2.33
CA ASN A 244 -29.98 -13.55 -2.79
C ASN A 244 -31.08 -14.55 -2.46
N ILE A 245 -32.20 -14.06 -1.93
CA ILE A 245 -33.39 -14.90 -1.77
C ILE A 245 -34.02 -15.21 -3.13
N ASP A 246 -34.70 -16.35 -3.23
CA ASP A 246 -35.50 -16.68 -4.41
C ASP A 246 -36.89 -16.01 -4.35
N LYS A 247 -37.62 -16.08 -5.47
CA LYS A 247 -38.96 -15.47 -5.58
C LYS A 247 -39.96 -16.07 -4.59
N ALA A 248 -39.85 -17.37 -4.28
CA ALA A 248 -40.75 -18.05 -3.36
C ALA A 248 -40.57 -17.54 -1.93
N THR A 249 -39.32 -17.37 -1.50
CA THR A 249 -38.98 -16.78 -0.20
C THR A 249 -39.42 -15.33 -0.13
N ALA A 250 -39.21 -14.56 -1.20
CA ALA A 250 -39.65 -13.17 -1.27
C ALA A 250 -41.18 -13.04 -1.10
N GLN A 251 -41.96 -13.82 -1.86
CA GLN A 251 -43.42 -13.85 -1.77
C GLN A 251 -43.92 -14.30 -0.39
N LYS A 252 -43.31 -15.33 0.21
CA LYS A 252 -43.70 -15.85 1.52
C LYS A 252 -43.56 -14.81 2.63
N ASN A 253 -42.62 -13.88 2.49
CA ASN A 253 -42.37 -12.84 3.49
C ASN A 253 -42.94 -11.47 3.08
N ASP A 254 -43.72 -11.40 1.98
CA ASP A 254 -44.29 -10.16 1.43
C ASP A 254 -43.24 -9.06 1.19
N ILE A 255 -42.09 -9.46 0.64
CA ILE A 255 -40.98 -8.56 0.30
C ILE A 255 -40.63 -8.63 -1.19
N PRO A 256 -40.17 -7.51 -1.80
CA PRO A 256 -39.83 -7.45 -3.22
C PRO A 256 -38.51 -8.17 -3.56
N GLY A 257 -37.68 -8.46 -2.56
CA GLY A 257 -36.37 -9.09 -2.67
C GLY A 257 -35.61 -8.98 -1.35
N GLY A 258 -34.36 -9.43 -1.33
CA GLY A 258 -33.53 -9.33 -0.13
C GLY A 258 -32.29 -10.21 -0.16
N VAL A 259 -31.41 -9.99 0.82
CA VAL A 259 -30.17 -10.75 0.99
C VAL A 259 -30.21 -11.51 2.30
N MET A 260 -30.21 -12.83 2.24
CA MET A 260 -30.20 -13.70 3.40
C MET A 260 -28.80 -13.90 3.95
N VAL A 261 -28.65 -13.76 5.26
CA VAL A 261 -27.48 -14.21 6.02
C VAL A 261 -27.57 -15.71 6.19
N LYS A 262 -27.01 -16.47 5.24
CA LYS A 262 -27.07 -17.93 5.27
C LYS A 262 -26.13 -18.52 6.32
N LYS A 263 -24.98 -17.90 6.53
CA LYS A 263 -24.01 -18.28 7.57
C LYS A 263 -23.30 -17.05 8.11
N LEU A 264 -23.07 -16.98 9.42
CA LEU A 264 -22.23 -15.94 10.01
C LEU A 264 -20.76 -16.34 10.00
N GLY A 265 -19.89 -15.38 9.66
CA GLY A 265 -18.43 -15.52 9.71
C GLY A 265 -17.84 -14.72 10.86
N ASP A 266 -16.57 -14.35 10.74
CA ASP A 266 -15.80 -13.54 11.70
C ASP A 266 -15.79 -12.02 11.38
N GLY A 267 -16.70 -11.56 10.52
CA GLY A 267 -16.80 -10.15 10.08
C GLY A 267 -17.77 -9.29 10.87
N LEU A 268 -18.06 -8.09 10.34
CA LEU A 268 -18.88 -7.06 10.98
C LEU A 268 -20.29 -7.54 11.36
N LEU A 269 -20.89 -8.44 10.58
CA LEU A 269 -22.22 -8.98 10.89
C LEU A 269 -22.24 -9.77 12.20
N ALA A 270 -21.15 -10.49 12.52
CA ALA A 270 -21.03 -11.23 13.77
C ALA A 270 -20.85 -10.32 15.00
N LYS A 271 -20.50 -9.05 14.80
CA LYS A 271 -20.50 -8.03 15.86
C LYS A 271 -21.88 -7.45 16.15
N THR A 272 -22.90 -7.81 15.36
CA THR A 272 -24.29 -7.40 15.56
C THR A 272 -25.09 -8.49 16.27
N LYS A 273 -26.38 -8.22 16.52
CA LYS A 273 -27.32 -9.23 17.04
C LYS A 273 -28.06 -9.99 15.92
N ILE A 274 -27.63 -9.85 14.66
CA ILE A 274 -28.17 -10.60 13.53
C ILE A 274 -27.86 -12.09 13.71
N GLN A 275 -28.82 -12.94 13.36
CA GLN A 275 -28.67 -14.39 13.35
C GLN A 275 -28.76 -14.93 11.91
N GLU A 276 -28.28 -16.16 11.72
CA GLU A 276 -28.46 -16.88 10.46
C GLU A 276 -29.96 -16.98 10.11
N GLY A 277 -30.29 -16.81 8.83
CA GLY A 277 -31.65 -16.74 8.33
C GLY A 277 -32.27 -15.34 8.29
N PHE A 278 -31.59 -14.31 8.81
CA PHE A 278 -32.01 -12.92 8.65
C PHE A 278 -31.96 -12.49 7.19
N ILE A 279 -33.03 -11.90 6.67
CA ILE A 279 -33.13 -11.38 5.30
C ILE A 279 -33.06 -9.86 5.36
N ILE A 280 -31.94 -9.31 4.91
CA ILE A 280 -31.73 -7.86 4.81
C ILE A 280 -32.56 -7.33 3.64
N THR A 281 -33.43 -6.36 3.93
CA THR A 281 -34.32 -5.71 2.95
C THR A 281 -34.06 -4.22 2.80
N SER A 282 -33.37 -3.59 3.76
CA SER A 282 -32.96 -2.19 3.63
C SER A 282 -31.68 -1.86 4.40
N VAL A 283 -30.99 -0.80 3.97
CA VAL A 283 -29.87 -0.15 4.67
C VAL A 283 -30.17 1.34 4.77
N ASN A 284 -30.29 1.90 5.97
CA ASN A 284 -30.65 3.32 6.18
C ASN A 284 -31.87 3.76 5.33
N ASN A 285 -32.92 2.93 5.31
CA ASN A 285 -34.14 3.12 4.51
C ASN A 285 -33.97 3.03 2.98
N GLN A 286 -32.77 2.68 2.48
CA GLN A 286 -32.57 2.35 1.07
C GLN A 286 -32.87 0.87 0.85
N GLU A 287 -33.80 0.59 -0.06
CA GLU A 287 -34.25 -0.76 -0.39
C GLU A 287 -33.10 -1.63 -0.96
N VAL A 288 -33.05 -2.89 -0.55
CA VAL A 288 -32.06 -3.89 -0.97
C VAL A 288 -32.79 -5.11 -1.52
N LYS A 289 -32.67 -5.36 -2.83
CA LYS A 289 -33.29 -6.54 -3.47
C LYS A 289 -32.33 -7.69 -3.68
N ASN A 290 -31.04 -7.40 -3.72
CA ASN A 290 -29.98 -8.36 -4.00
C ASN A 290 -28.62 -7.90 -3.45
N THR A 291 -27.63 -8.79 -3.49
CA THR A 291 -26.28 -8.58 -2.99
C THR A 291 -25.54 -7.45 -3.70
N GLU A 292 -25.81 -7.23 -4.99
CA GLU A 292 -25.16 -6.15 -5.75
C GLU A 292 -25.63 -4.78 -5.23
N GLU A 293 -26.94 -4.61 -5.03
CA GLU A 293 -27.52 -3.41 -4.42
C GLU A 293 -27.03 -3.20 -2.99
N LEU A 294 -27.02 -4.25 -2.16
CA LEU A 294 -26.49 -4.20 -0.79
C LEU A 294 -25.05 -3.65 -0.77
N TYR A 295 -24.17 -4.24 -1.57
CA TYR A 295 -22.77 -3.84 -1.61
C TYR A 295 -22.59 -2.45 -2.22
N LYS A 296 -23.39 -2.08 -3.21
CA LYS A 296 -23.38 -0.73 -3.79
C LYS A 296 -23.74 0.33 -2.75
N ILE A 297 -24.84 0.13 -2.01
CA ILE A 297 -25.29 1.05 -0.96
C ILE A 297 -24.23 1.19 0.13
N LEU A 298 -23.73 0.07 0.65
CA LEU A 298 -22.70 0.10 1.70
C LEU A 298 -21.40 0.76 1.22
N ASN A 299 -20.97 0.50 -0.01
CA ASN A 299 -19.78 1.16 -0.58
C ASN A 299 -19.96 2.68 -0.71
N GLN A 300 -21.14 3.15 -1.12
CA GLN A 300 -21.45 4.59 -1.18
C GLN A 300 -21.38 5.25 0.20
N LEU A 301 -21.95 4.59 1.22
CA LEU A 301 -21.94 5.09 2.59
C LEU A 301 -20.52 5.15 3.19
N THR A 302 -19.66 4.16 2.88
CA THR A 302 -18.25 4.18 3.31
C THR A 302 -17.43 5.26 2.60
N SER A 303 -17.72 5.56 1.32
CA SER A 303 -16.90 6.46 0.50
C SER A 303 -17.19 7.95 0.74
N ASN A 304 -18.39 8.29 1.22
CA ASN A 304 -18.83 9.68 1.44
C ASN A 304 -18.43 10.26 2.81
N GLY A 305 -17.51 9.62 3.55
CA GLY A 305 -17.12 10.06 4.89
C GLY A 305 -18.20 9.83 5.97
N SER A 306 -19.33 9.20 5.62
CA SER A 306 -20.34 8.70 6.55
C SER A 306 -19.91 7.38 7.22
N GLY A 307 -18.61 7.22 7.48
CA GLY A 307 -17.96 6.03 8.04
C GLY A 307 -18.35 5.77 9.50
N GLY A 308 -19.64 5.62 9.75
CA GLY A 308 -20.23 5.34 11.04
C GLY A 308 -21.18 4.15 11.00
N THR A 309 -21.99 4.05 12.03
CA THR A 309 -23.00 2.99 12.19
C THR A 309 -24.15 3.18 11.20
N VAL A 310 -24.42 2.16 10.38
CA VAL A 310 -25.62 2.09 9.53
C VAL A 310 -26.67 1.20 10.19
N ARG A 311 -27.93 1.36 9.80
CA ARG A 311 -29.03 0.52 10.25
C ARG A 311 -29.40 -0.46 9.14
N LEU A 312 -29.17 -1.74 9.38
CA LEU A 312 -29.69 -2.83 8.56
C LEU A 312 -31.11 -3.13 9.02
N GLU A 313 -32.07 -3.19 8.10
CA GLU A 313 -33.42 -3.67 8.40
C GLU A 313 -33.77 -4.88 7.55
N GLY A 314 -34.63 -5.72 8.10
CA GLY A 314 -34.94 -7.01 7.50
C GLY A 314 -35.95 -7.82 8.28
N VAL A 315 -36.15 -9.05 7.84
CA VAL A 315 -37.14 -9.98 8.39
C VAL A 315 -36.50 -11.34 8.69
N TYR A 316 -37.11 -12.11 9.58
CA TYR A 316 -36.81 -13.54 9.74
C TYR A 316 -37.94 -14.36 9.15
N ASN A 317 -37.60 -15.44 8.45
CA ASN A 317 -38.59 -16.34 7.88
C ASN A 317 -39.55 -16.86 8.96
N GLY A 318 -40.85 -16.59 8.77
CA GLY A 318 -41.92 -17.09 9.65
C GLY A 318 -42.16 -16.25 10.91
N PHE A 319 -41.56 -15.06 11.01
CA PHE A 319 -41.83 -14.10 12.09
C PHE A 319 -42.47 -12.84 11.53
N GLU A 320 -43.43 -12.28 12.26
CA GLU A 320 -44.06 -11.01 11.89
C GLU A 320 -43.22 -9.81 12.34
N GLY A 321 -43.14 -8.80 11.47
CA GLY A 321 -42.48 -7.53 11.76
C GLY A 321 -41.06 -7.39 11.17
N THR A 322 -40.60 -6.14 11.15
CA THR A 322 -39.27 -5.77 10.67
C THR A 322 -38.33 -5.58 11.85
N TYR A 323 -37.12 -6.14 11.74
CA TYR A 323 -36.05 -6.01 12.73
C TYR A 323 -34.98 -5.07 12.21
N GLY A 324 -34.49 -4.19 13.07
CA GLY A 324 -33.42 -3.24 12.76
C GLY A 324 -32.18 -3.50 13.62
N TYR A 325 -31.02 -3.60 12.98
CA TYR A 325 -29.74 -3.82 13.64
C TYR A 325 -28.71 -2.75 13.26
N PRO A 326 -28.03 -2.14 14.23
CA PRO A 326 -26.88 -1.28 13.94
C PRO A 326 -25.70 -2.13 13.44
N LEU A 327 -25.01 -1.63 12.42
CA LEU A 327 -23.78 -2.20 11.86
C LEU A 327 -22.73 -1.09 11.77
N SER A 328 -21.65 -1.20 12.54
CA SER A 328 -20.50 -0.30 12.39
C SER A 328 -19.70 -0.66 11.14
N LEU A 329 -19.49 0.28 10.23
CA LEU A 329 -18.71 0.06 9.00
C LEU A 329 -17.22 0.36 9.16
N THR A 330 -16.81 0.90 10.32
CA THR A 330 -15.42 1.09 10.71
C THR A 330 -15.00 0.00 11.70
N PRO A 331 -13.77 -0.53 11.61
CA PRO A 331 -13.17 -1.27 12.72
C PRO A 331 -13.07 -0.35 13.94
N ASP A 332 -13.36 -0.85 15.13
CA ASP A 332 -13.05 -0.12 16.36
C ASP A 332 -11.56 0.21 16.38
N GLU A 333 -11.20 1.50 16.39
CA GLU A 333 -9.82 1.93 16.61
C GLU A 333 -9.38 1.77 18.08
N ASN A 334 -10.25 1.21 18.94
CA ASN A 334 -9.94 0.97 20.34
C ASN A 334 -10.38 -0.44 20.74
N GLY A 335 -9.46 -1.40 20.64
CA GLY A 335 -9.63 -2.76 21.10
C GLY A 335 -8.29 -3.37 21.48
N GLU A 336 -7.74 -2.88 22.61
CA GLU A 336 -6.52 -3.30 23.32
C GLU A 336 -5.17 -3.23 22.57
#